data_AF-A0A8I0HEF7-F1
#
_entry.id   AF-A0A8I0HEF7-F1
#
_cell.length_a   1.000
_cell.length_b   1.000
_cell.length_c   1.000
_cell.angle_alpha   90.00
_cell.angle_beta   90.00
_cell.angle_gamma   90.00
#
_symmetry.space_group_name_H-M   'P 1'
#
loop_
_entity.id
_entity.type
_entity.pdbx_description
1 polymer ?
#
loop_
_entity_poly.entity_id
_entity_poly.type
_entity_poly.pdbx_seq_one_letter_code
_entity_poly.pdbx_strand_id
1 'polypeptide(L)' 'ASLISTIKKHGPDRIFGFTPLPAMSMTSFASGARFLSMLGASMVSFYDWYCDLPPASPQIWGEQTDVPESADWYNAGYI' A
#
# COMPACT_ATOMS: atom_id res chain seq x y z
N ALA A 1 0.60 -23.65 -13.57
CA ALA A 1 1.47 -23.76 -14.76
C ALA A 1 2.04 -22.40 -15.19
N SER A 2 1.18 -21.38 -15.41
CA SER A 2 1.62 -20.05 -15.89
C SER A 2 2.64 -19.35 -14.98
N LEU A 3 2.33 -19.14 -13.69
CA LEU A 3 3.25 -18.45 -12.75
C LEU A 3 4.64 -19.10 -12.68
N ILE A 4 4.69 -20.43 -12.55
CA ILE A 4 5.95 -21.19 -12.51
C ILE A 4 6.73 -21.01 -13.82
N SER A 5 6.04 -21.02 -14.97
CA SER A 5 6.70 -20.85 -16.28
C SER A 5 7.27 -19.43 -16.44
N THR A 6 6.55 -18.41 -15.98
CA THR A 6 6.99 -17.01 -16.01
C THR A 6 8.21 -16.83 -15.12
N ILE A 7 8.16 -17.32 -13.87
CA ILE A 7 9.28 -17.23 -12.93
C ILE A 7 10.53 -17.89 -13.53
N LYS A 8 10.41 -19.11 -14.08
CA LYS A 8 11.54 -19.85 -14.63
C LYS A 8 12.16 -19.20 -15.87
N LYS A 9 11.35 -18.57 -16.74
CA LYS A 9 11.82 -18.02 -18.03
C LYS A 9 12.22 -16.54 -17.95
N HIS A 10 11.56 -15.76 -17.09
CA HIS A 10 11.62 -14.30 -17.14
C HIS A 10 11.87 -13.64 -15.77
N GLY A 11 11.88 -14.42 -14.68
CA GLY A 11 12.05 -13.91 -13.32
C GLY A 11 10.73 -13.69 -12.57
N PRO A 12 10.76 -13.68 -11.22
CA PRO A 12 9.57 -13.50 -10.40
C PRO A 12 9.02 -12.07 -10.41
N ASP A 13 9.85 -11.08 -10.72
CA ASP A 13 9.51 -9.66 -10.88
C ASP A 13 8.68 -9.36 -12.15
N ARG A 14 8.29 -10.39 -12.93
CA ARG A 14 7.32 -10.30 -14.04
C ARG A 14 5.91 -10.72 -13.65
N ILE A 15 5.72 -11.01 -12.36
CA ILE A 15 4.40 -11.18 -11.75
C ILE A 15 4.20 -9.99 -10.81
N PHE A 16 3.03 -9.38 -10.90
CA PHE A 16 2.68 -8.21 -10.09
C PHE A 16 1.32 -8.44 -9.45
N GLY A 17 1.14 -7.91 -8.23
CA GLY A 17 -0.14 -7.81 -7.57
C GLY A 17 -0.48 -6.38 -7.24
N PHE A 18 -1.76 -6.04 -7.38
CA PHE A 18 -2.32 -4.79 -6.94
C PHE A 18 -3.51 -5.07 -6.01
N THR A 19 -3.40 -4.60 -4.77
CA THR A 19 -4.49 -4.59 -3.80
C THR A 19 -4.26 -3.37 -2.89
N PRO A 20 -5.19 -2.43 -2.79
CA PRO A 20 -5.00 -1.20 -2.02
C PRO A 20 -5.48 -1.34 -0.56
N LEU A 21 -5.21 -0.33 0.26
CA LEU A 21 -5.88 -0.06 1.55
C LEU A 21 -5.96 -1.26 2.52
N PRO A 22 -4.82 -1.74 3.05
CA PRO A 22 -4.80 -2.85 4.01
C PRO A 22 -5.64 -2.62 5.27
N ALA A 23 -5.79 -1.36 5.71
CA ALA A 23 -6.56 -1.01 6.92
C ALA A 23 -8.04 -1.39 6.85
N MET A 24 -8.64 -1.45 5.64
CA MET A 24 -10.05 -1.81 5.47
C MET A 24 -10.32 -3.31 5.64
N SER A 25 -9.38 -4.16 5.25
CA SER A 25 -9.53 -5.62 5.33
C SER A 25 -8.17 -6.34 5.35
N MET A 26 -7.50 -6.28 6.50
CA MET A 26 -6.09 -6.69 6.66
C MET A 26 -5.81 -8.11 6.16
N THR A 27 -6.65 -9.09 6.53
CA THR A 27 -6.45 -10.50 6.13
C THR A 27 -6.63 -10.70 4.62
N SER A 28 -7.61 -10.01 4.03
CA SER A 28 -7.87 -10.07 2.60
C SER A 28 -6.69 -9.52 1.81
N PHE A 29 -6.16 -8.36 2.21
CA PHE A 29 -4.94 -7.78 1.64
C PHE A 29 -3.74 -8.72 1.81
N ALA A 30 -3.51 -9.20 3.04
CA ALA A 30 -2.35 -10.02 3.38
C ALA A 30 -2.32 -11.36 2.65
N SER A 31 -3.49 -11.92 2.31
CA SER A 31 -3.57 -13.21 1.60
C SER A 31 -2.84 -13.18 0.25
N GLY A 32 -3.10 -12.15 -0.57
CA GLY A 32 -2.45 -11.95 -1.86
C GLY A 32 -1.02 -11.44 -1.71
N ALA A 33 -0.81 -10.45 -0.83
CA ALA A 33 0.52 -9.87 -0.61
C ALA A 33 1.53 -10.91 -0.14
N ARG A 34 1.16 -11.76 0.83
CA ARG A 34 2.03 -12.83 1.32
C ARG A 34 2.35 -13.85 0.24
N PHE A 35 1.35 -14.28 -0.54
CA PHE A 35 1.56 -15.25 -1.62
C PHE A 35 2.58 -14.72 -2.65
N LEU A 36 2.41 -13.48 -3.10
CA LEU A 36 3.29 -12.86 -4.08
C LEU A 36 4.70 -12.62 -3.54
N SER A 37 4.81 -12.11 -2.32
CA SER A 37 6.12 -11.90 -1.68
C SER A 37 6.90 -13.20 -1.48
N MET A 38 6.23 -14.32 -1.14
CA MET A 38 6.90 -15.62 -1.06
C MET A 38 7.37 -16.16 -2.41
N LEU A 39 6.75 -15.74 -3.52
CA LEU A 39 7.21 -16.04 -4.87
C LEU A 39 8.34 -15.10 -5.34
N GLY A 40 8.62 -14.02 -4.61
CA GLY A 40 9.51 -12.93 -5.04
C GLY A 40 8.86 -11.98 -6.06
N ALA A 41 7.53 -12.01 -6.18
CA ALA A 41 6.77 -11.16 -7.08
C ALA A 41 6.56 -9.75 -6.48
N SER A 42 6.34 -8.77 -7.36
CA SER A 42 6.24 -7.36 -6.94
C SER A 42 4.83 -7.01 -6.46
N MET A 43 4.76 -6.24 -5.37
CA MET A 43 3.54 -5.58 -4.90
C MET A 43 3.59 -4.11 -5.31
N VAL A 44 2.55 -3.64 -5.98
CA VAL A 44 2.46 -2.25 -6.45
C VAL A 44 1.85 -1.37 -5.34
N SER A 45 2.38 -0.15 -5.19
CA SER A 45 1.88 0.85 -4.23
C SER A 45 0.49 1.38 -4.62
N PHE A 46 -0.19 2.02 -3.66
CA PHE A 46 -1.53 2.57 -3.86
C PHE A 46 -1.66 4.04 -3.43
N TYR A 47 -1.02 4.45 -2.33
CA TYR A 47 -1.29 5.73 -1.68
C TYR A 47 -0.78 6.93 -2.50
N ASP A 48 0.40 6.78 -3.09
CA ASP A 48 0.97 7.68 -4.09
C ASP A 48 0.20 7.64 -5.42
N TRP A 49 -0.14 6.43 -5.90
CA TRP A 49 -0.85 6.24 -7.16
C TRP A 49 -2.27 6.84 -7.16
N TYR A 50 -2.96 6.78 -6.02
CA TYR A 50 -4.28 7.37 -5.84
C TYR A 50 -4.25 8.88 -5.59
N CYS A 51 -3.07 9.49 -5.50
CA CYS A 51 -2.88 10.89 -5.09
C CYS A 51 -3.38 11.18 -3.67
N ASP A 52 -3.51 10.16 -2.82
CA ASP A 52 -3.91 10.33 -1.43
C ASP A 52 -2.70 10.62 -0.52
N LEU A 53 -1.47 10.26 -0.96
CA LEU A 53 -0.23 10.67 -0.31
C LEU A 53 0.01 12.17 -0.56
N PRO A 54 -0.07 13.03 0.48
CA PRO A 54 0.29 14.42 0.33
C PRO A 54 1.83 14.56 0.36
N PRO A 55 2.53 14.87 -0.75
CA PRO A 55 4.00 14.87 -0.77
C PRO A 55 4.61 15.87 0.21
N ALA A 56 3.85 16.91 0.59
CA ALA A 56 4.24 17.88 1.59
C ALA A 56 4.46 17.25 2.98
N SER A 57 3.71 16.21 3.35
CA SER A 57 3.85 15.60 4.68
C SER A 57 5.25 14.97 4.87
N PRO A 58 5.72 14.09 3.97
CA PRO A 58 7.10 13.61 4.03
C PRO A 58 8.15 14.71 3.89
N GLN A 59 7.88 15.76 3.09
CA GLN A 59 8.84 16.86 2.88
C GLN A 59 9.05 17.72 4.13
N ILE A 60 7.99 17.97 4.91
CA ILE A 60 8.05 18.84 6.09
C ILE A 60 8.33 18.05 7.37
N TRP A 61 7.70 16.89 7.53
CA TRP A 61 7.71 16.14 8.79
C TRP A 61 8.39 14.77 8.69
N GLY A 62 8.74 14.31 7.49
CA GLY A 62 9.26 12.95 7.31
C GLY A 62 8.23 11.86 7.59
N GLU A 63 6.94 12.19 7.61
CA GLU A 63 5.83 11.29 7.92
C GLU A 63 4.96 11.04 6.68
N GLN A 64 4.48 9.81 6.49
CA GLN A 64 3.66 9.46 5.34
C GLN A 64 2.37 10.28 5.34
N THR A 65 1.58 10.13 6.40
CA THR A 65 0.42 10.94 6.77
C THR A 65 0.07 10.61 8.22
N ASP A 66 -0.09 11.63 9.05
CA ASP A 66 -0.72 11.52 10.36
C ASP A 66 -1.69 12.70 10.53
N VAL A 67 -2.90 12.43 11.01
CA VAL A 67 -3.99 13.41 11.12
C VAL A 67 -4.75 13.21 12.44
N PRO A 68 -5.28 14.28 13.06
CA PRO A 68 -6.07 14.14 14.28
C PRO A 68 -7.35 13.35 14.02
N GLU A 69 -7.81 12.62 15.03
CA GLU A 69 -9.08 11.91 14.98
C GLU A 69 -10.26 12.89 14.86
N SER A 70 -11.40 12.42 14.36
CA SER A 70 -12.58 13.26 14.21
C SER A 70 -13.15 13.79 15.53
N ALA A 71 -12.86 13.13 16.66
CA ALA A 71 -13.25 13.62 17.99
C ALA A 71 -12.47 14.87 18.41
N ASP A 72 -11.22 15.02 17.97
CA ASP A 72 -10.38 16.17 18.32
C ASP A 72 -10.83 17.47 17.62
N TRP A 73 -11.68 17.36 16.59
CA TRP A 73 -12.34 18.52 15.99
C TRP A 73 -13.14 19.33 17.03
N TYR A 74 -13.68 18.69 18.06
CA TYR A 74 -14.43 19.37 19.12
C TYR A 74 -13.57 20.30 19.99
N ASN A 75 -12.25 20.09 20.00
CA ASN A 75 -11.31 20.92 20.77
C ASN A 75 -10.86 22.18 20.00
N ALA A 76 -11.23 22.31 18.73
CA ALA A 76 -10.81 23.42 17.89
C ALA A 76 -11.67 24.68 18.14
N GLY A 77 -11.01 25.81 18.43
CA GLY A 77 -11.68 27.12 18.51
C GLY A 77 -12.02 27.74 17.14
N TYR A 78 -11.47 27.17 16.06
CA TYR A 78 -11.70 27.55 14.68
C TYR A 78 -11.42 26.32 13.78
N ILE A 79 -12.34 25.99 12.88
CA ILE A 79 -12.20 24.94 11.86
C ILE A 79 -12.61 25.53 10.52
#